data_AF-A0A1F8PMB9-F1
#
_entry.id   AF-A0A1F8PMB9-F1
#
_cell.length_a   1.000
_cell.length_b   1.000
_cell.length_c   1.000
_cell.angle_alpha   90.00
_cell.angle_beta   90.00
_cell.angle_gamma   90.00
#
_symmetry.space_group_name_H-M   'P 1'
#
loop_
_entity.id
_entity.type
_entity.pdbx_description
1 polymer ?
#
loop_
_entity_poly.entity_id
_entity_poly.type
_entity_poly.pdbx_seq_one_letter_code
_entity_poly.pdbx_strand_id
1 'polypeptide(L)' 'MREMKELLKYVLDQAWAIPTPYVPGYVFWWPWIKNYSGETTVGYFEGNSWSQFIWYDQDLKKSMGY' A
#
# COMPACT_ATOMS: atom_id res chain seq x y z
N MET A 1 19.02 8.45 5.01
CA MET A 1 17.96 9.45 5.33
C MET A 1 18.47 10.89 5.39
N ARG A 2 19.64 11.20 5.97
CA ARG A 2 20.16 12.59 6.05
C ARG A 2 20.33 13.27 4.68
N GLU A 3 21.00 12.60 3.74
CA GLU A 3 21.28 13.15 2.40
C GLU A 3 20.00 13.39 1.58
N MET A 4 19.05 12.45 1.63
CA MET A 4 17.74 12.60 1.00
C MET A 4 16.96 13.81 1.53
N LYS A 5 17.07 14.10 2.84
CA LYS A 5 16.41 15.26 3.46
C LYS A 5 17.01 16.57 2.97
N GLU A 6 18.33 16.65 2.81
CA GLU A 6 18.98 17.86 2.27
C GLU A 6 18.67 18.05 0.79
N LEU A 7 18.68 16.99 -0.01
CA LEU A 7 18.24 17.03 -1.41
C LEU A 7 16.78 17.52 -1.53
N LEU A 8 15.88 17.02 -0.68
CA LEU A 8 14.47 17.38 -0.71
C LEU A 8 14.27 18.89 -0.51
N LYS A 9 15.07 19.54 0.35
CA LYS A 9 14.99 21.00 0.54
C LYS A 9 15.30 21.76 -0.74
N TYR A 10 16.36 21.36 -1.46
CA TYR A 10 16.73 21.95 -2.74
C TYR A 10 15.66 21.72 -3.81
N VAL A 11 15.08 20.51 -3.87
CA VAL A 11 14.01 20.18 -4.84
C VAL A 11 12.72 20.97 -4.53
N LEU A 12 12.37 21.16 -3.25
CA LEU A 12 11.18 21.92 -2.85
C LEU A 12 11.26 23.39 -3.27
N ASP A 13 12.45 24.00 -3.23
CA ASP A 13 12.68 25.38 -3.67
C ASP A 13 12.40 25.58 -5.18
N GLN A 14 12.53 24.51 -5.97
CA GLN A 14 12.27 24.55 -7.42
C GLN A 14 10.77 24.53 -7.77
N ALA A 15 9.89 24.24 -6.80
CA ALA A 15 8.43 24.26 -6.97
C ALA A 15 7.87 23.41 -8.13
N TRP A 16 8.51 22.28 -8.48
CA TRP A 16 8.00 21.36 -9.50
C TRP A 16 6.65 20.72 -9.16
N ALA A 17 6.38 20.56 -7.86
CA ALA A 17 5.11 20.06 -7.33
C ALA A 17 4.87 20.64 -5.94
N ILE A 18 3.59 20.83 -5.58
CA ILE A 18 3.19 21.24 -4.23
C ILE A 18 2.83 19.95 -3.46
N PRO A 19 3.63 19.51 -2.47
CA PRO A 19 3.30 18.33 -1.71
C PRO A 19 2.03 18.56 -0.89
N THR A 20 1.11 17.60 -0.95
CA THR A 20 -0.11 17.61 -0.15
C THR A 20 0.04 16.65 1.04
N PRO A 21 -0.65 16.90 2.16
CA PRO A 21 -0.63 15.99 3.28
C PRO A 21 -1.17 14.62 2.86
N TYR A 22 -0.47 13.56 3.23
CA TYR A 22 -1.00 12.21 3.11
C TYR A 22 -1.97 11.93 4.25
N VAL A 23 -3.19 11.50 3.92
CA VAL A 23 -4.20 11.18 4.93
C VAL A 23 -3.96 9.78 5.51
N PRO A 24 -4.22 9.55 6.81
CA PRO A 24 -4.21 8.20 7.36
C PRO A 24 -5.23 7.31 6.63
N GLY A 25 -4.74 6.22 6.04
CA GLY A 25 -5.57 5.19 5.44
C GLY A 25 -5.75 4.02 6.38
N TYR A 26 -6.93 3.39 6.35
CA TYR A 26 -7.16 2.10 7.00
C TYR A 26 -7.41 1.05 5.94
N VAL A 27 -6.84 -0.12 6.16
CA VAL A 27 -6.98 -1.26 5.25
C VAL A 27 -7.70 -2.37 6.00
N PHE A 28 -8.85 -2.78 5.48
CA PHE A 28 -9.65 -3.86 6.03
C PHE A 28 -9.94 -4.87 4.92
N TRP A 29 -9.67 -6.13 5.19
CA TRP A 29 -9.96 -7.24 4.28
C TRP A 29 -10.65 -8.38 5.00
N TRP A 30 -11.31 -9.19 4.20
CA TRP A 30 -11.96 -10.39 4.70
C TRP A 30 -10.94 -11.37 5.29
N PRO A 31 -11.31 -12.11 6.36
CA PRO A 31 -10.38 -12.99 7.06
C PRO A 31 -9.95 -14.21 6.24
N TRP A 32 -10.63 -14.51 5.13
CA TRP A 32 -10.25 -15.57 4.18
C TRP A 32 -9.18 -15.13 3.17
N ILE A 33 -8.78 -13.86 3.17
CA ILE A 33 -7.55 -13.44 2.50
C ILE A 33 -6.39 -13.68 3.45
N LYS A 34 -5.46 -14.56 3.07
CA LYS A 34 -4.26 -14.87 3.87
C LYS A 34 -3.02 -14.29 3.21
N ASN A 35 -1.97 -14.10 4.01
CA ASN A 35 -0.69 -13.53 3.57
C ASN A 35 -0.81 -12.10 3.03
N TYR A 36 -1.74 -11.32 3.59
CA TYR A 36 -1.93 -9.91 3.27
C TYR A 36 -1.66 -9.06 4.51
N SER A 37 -0.76 -8.08 4.40
CA SER A 37 -0.29 -7.24 5.51
C SER A 37 -0.67 -5.76 5.34
N GLY A 38 -1.48 -5.43 4.32
CA GLY A 38 -1.86 -4.04 4.01
C GLY A 38 -1.16 -3.46 2.79
N GLU A 39 -0.55 -4.30 1.94
CA GLU A 39 0.15 -3.88 0.74
C GLU A 39 -0.82 -3.20 -0.23
N THR A 40 -0.42 -2.04 -0.76
CA THR A 40 -1.15 -1.32 -1.84
C THR A 40 -0.44 -1.46 -3.18
N THR A 41 0.88 -1.63 -3.13
CA THR A 41 1.75 -1.92 -4.27
C THR A 41 2.81 -2.92 -3.85
N VAL A 42 3.11 -3.86 -4.75
CA VAL A 42 4.26 -4.77 -4.64
C VAL A 42 5.14 -4.53 -5.86
N GLY A 43 6.39 -4.12 -5.63
CA GLY A 43 7.34 -3.77 -6.68
C GLY A 43 7.34 -2.27 -7.03
N TYR A 44 7.38 -1.95 -8.33
CA TYR A 44 7.55 -0.58 -8.82
C TYR A 44 6.21 0.09 -9.15
N PHE A 45 5.55 0.65 -8.12
CA PHE A 45 4.32 1.45 -8.27
C PHE A 45 3.18 0.79 -9.07
N GLU A 46 3.18 -0.54 -9.19
CA GLU A 46 2.09 -1.29 -9.79
C GLU A 46 0.96 -1.37 -8.76
N GLY A 47 -0.16 -0.70 -9.05
CA GLY A 47 -1.33 -0.72 -8.17
C GLY A 47 -1.99 -2.10 -8.19
N ASN A 48 -2.41 -2.58 -7.01
CA ASN A 48 -3.12 -3.86 -6.85
C ASN A 48 -2.34 -5.13 -7.25
N SER A 49 -1.05 -5.02 -7.55
CA SER A 49 -0.19 -6.19 -7.83
C SER A 49 -0.11 -7.16 -6.65
N TRP A 50 -0.36 -6.68 -5.43
CA TRP A 50 -0.40 -7.48 -4.20
C TRP A 50 -1.35 -8.68 -4.29
N SER A 51 -2.45 -8.56 -5.05
CA SER A 51 -3.49 -9.59 -5.16
C SER A 51 -2.98 -10.91 -5.75
N GLN A 52 -1.85 -10.89 -6.46
CA GLN A 52 -1.22 -12.07 -7.06
C GLN A 52 -0.43 -12.90 -6.04
N PHE A 53 -0.10 -12.31 -4.87
CA PHE A 53 0.81 -12.90 -3.88
C PHE A 53 0.09 -13.32 -2.58
N ILE A 54 -1.24 -13.19 -2.54
CA ILE A 54 -2.09 -13.60 -1.42
C ILE A 54 -2.67 -14.99 -1.65
N TRP A 55 -3.16 -15.59 -0.58
CA TRP A 55 -3.93 -16.84 -0.65
C TRP A 55 -5.41 -16.58 -0.37
N TYR A 56 -6.27 -17.30 -1.08
CA TYR A 56 -7.71 -17.23 -0.94
C TYR A 56 -8.27 -18.53 -0.35
N ASP A 57 -8.71 -18.46 0.91
CA ASP A 57 -9.24 -19.59 1.67
C ASP A 57 -10.73 -19.81 1.37
N GLN A 58 -11.02 -20.71 0.42
CA GLN A 58 -12.39 -21.00 -0.01
C GLN A 58 -13.24 -21.65 1.07
N ASP A 59 -12.64 -22.45 1.96
CA ASP A 59 -13.38 -23.19 2.98
C ASP A 59 -13.76 -22.28 4.14
N LEU A 60 -12.86 -21.37 4.54
CA LEU A 60 -13.18 -20.34 5.53
C LEU A 60 -14.27 -19.38 5.02
N LYS A 61 -14.23 -19.02 3.73
CA LYS A 61 -15.28 -18.19 3.15
C LYS A 61 -16.66 -18.86 3.27
N LYS A 62 -16.76 -20.14 2.89
CA LYS A 62 -18.00 -20.92 2.97
C LYS A 62 -18.48 -21.08 4.42
N SER A 63 -17.58 -21.35 5.36
CA SER A 63 -17.95 -21.50 6.77
C SER A 63 -18.48 -20.21 7.40
N MET A 64 -18.12 -19.06 6.84
CA MET A 64 -18.65 -17.74 7.19
C MET A 64 -19.97 -17.38 6.46
N GLY A 65 -20.50 -18.26 5.62
CA GLY A 65 -21.78 -18.07 4.93
C GLY A 65 -21.71 -17.30 3.61
N TYR A 66 -20.54 -17.25 2.97
CA TYR A 66 -20.30 -16.57 1.68
C TYR A 66 -19.92 -17.53 0.55
#